data_AF-A0A957R1N1-F1
#
_entry.id   AF-A0A957R1N1-F1
#
_cell.length_a   1.000
_cell.length_b   1.000
_cell.length_c   1.000
_cell.angle_alpha   90.00
_cell.angle_beta   90.00
_cell.angle_gamma   90.00
#
_symmetry.space_group_name_H-M   'P 1'
#
loop_
_entity.id
_entity.type
_entity.pdbx_description
1 polymer ?
#
loop_
_entity_poly.entity_id
_entity_poly.type
_entity_poly.pdbx_seq_one_letter_code
_entity_poly.pdbx_strand_id
1 'polypeptide(L)'
;MMLFLDELARSWPQGPGQQLFIGIGGGSGSGKSTIARHLRDCLQPLSVCLINQDRFFKPPAEMPTYFSAYHGEPRPDFNRPDSLYTDAMFAHCRAL
;
A
#
# COMPACT_ATOMS: atom_id res chain seq x y z
N MET A 1 12.83 -8.25 12.67
CA MET A 1 11.55 -7.68 12.18
C MET A 1 10.51 -7.63 13.30
N MET A 2 10.24 -8.74 13.99
CA MET A 2 9.24 -8.79 15.08
C MET A 2 9.56 -7.82 16.25
N LEU A 3 10.82 -7.80 16.72
CA LEU A 3 11.27 -6.87 17.78
C LEU A 3 11.02 -5.38 17.46
N PHE A 4 11.19 -4.98 16.20
CA PHE A 4 10.96 -3.60 15.77
C PHE A 4 9.47 -3.23 15.81
N LEU A 5 8.59 -4.15 15.40
CA LEU A 5 7.15 -3.90 15.41
C LEU A 5 6.58 -3.90 16.82
N ASP A 6 7.12 -4.75 17.70
CA ASP A 6 6.74 -4.74 19.12
C ASP A 6 7.14 -3.42 19.79
N GLU A 7 8.33 -2.90 19.48
CA GLU A 7 8.80 -1.62 19.99
C GLU A 7 8.02 -0.43 19.40
N LEU A 8 7.72 -0.47 18.10
CA LEU A 8 6.87 0.50 17.43
C LEU A 8 5.46 0.52 18.04
N ALA A 9 4.86 -0.66 18.26
CA ALA A 9 3.53 -0.80 18.85
C ALA A 9 3.51 -0.26 20.29
N ARG A 10 4.56 -0.52 21.10
CA ARG A 10 4.66 -0.01 22.47
C ARG A 10 4.87 1.51 22.54
N SER A 11 5.61 2.07 21.59
CA SER A 11 5.95 3.50 21.55
C SER A 11 4.91 4.35 20.83
N TRP A 12 4.03 3.74 20.03
CA TRP A 12 2.94 4.47 19.37
C TRP A 12 1.98 5.04 20.41
N PRO A 13 1.51 6.29 20.25
CA PRO A 13 0.50 6.86 21.13
C PRO A 13 -0.71 5.95 21.23
N GLN A 14 -1.03 5.55 22.46
CA GLN A 14 -2.18 4.70 22.75
C GLN A 14 -3.33 5.58 23.24
N GLY A 15 -4.40 5.66 22.46
CA GLY A 15 -5.60 6.41 22.78
C GLY A 15 -6.81 5.90 22.01
N PRO A 16 -8.04 6.17 22.47
CA PRO A 16 -9.25 5.78 21.74
C PRO A 16 -9.23 6.34 20.32
N GLY A 17 -9.38 5.48 19.32
CA GLY A 17 -9.44 5.87 17.91
C GLY A 17 -8.10 6.09 17.20
N GLN A 18 -6.96 5.83 17.84
CA GLN A 18 -5.66 5.90 17.16
C GLN A 18 -5.34 4.60 16.40
N GLN A 19 -5.29 4.70 15.07
CA GLN A 19 -4.90 3.63 14.17
C GLN A 19 -3.43 3.81 13.73
N LEU A 20 -2.68 2.72 13.67
CA LEU A 20 -1.34 2.70 13.10
C LEU A 20 -1.38 2.26 11.63
N PHE A 21 -0.92 3.13 10.73
CA PHE A 21 -0.76 2.81 9.31
C PHE A 21 0.68 2.44 9.01
N ILE A 22 0.90 1.26 8.41
CA ILE A 22 2.22 0.78 7.99
C ILE A 22 2.24 0.65 6.47
N GLY A 23 3.03 1.49 5.80
CA GLY A 23 3.26 1.39 4.36
C GLY A 23 4.40 0.40 4.04
N ILE A 24 4.17 -0.50 3.08
CA ILE A 24 5.19 -1.45 2.60
C ILE A 24 5.48 -1.15 1.13
N GLY A 25 6.60 -0.47 0.87
CA GLY A 25 7.06 -0.10 -0.48
C GLY A 25 8.04 -1.12 -1.11
N GLY A 26 8.28 -0.99 -2.42
CA GLY A 26 9.25 -1.82 -3.17
C GLY A 26 8.75 -2.24 -4.56
N GLY A 27 9.66 -2.73 -5.41
CA GLY A 27 9.35 -3.14 -6.79
C GLY A 27 8.38 -4.33 -6.90
N SER A 28 7.80 -4.54 -8.08
CA SER A 28 6.95 -5.72 -8.34
C SER A 28 7.73 -7.02 -8.09
N GLY A 29 7.07 -8.04 -7.55
CA GLY A 29 7.69 -9.34 -7.23
C GLY A 29 8.62 -9.36 -6.00
N SER A 30 8.86 -8.25 -5.31
CA SER A 30 9.80 -8.19 -4.17
C SER A 30 9.30 -8.84 -2.86
N GLY A 31 8.10 -9.42 -2.85
CA GLY A 31 7.55 -10.12 -1.67
C GLY A 31 6.75 -9.27 -0.68
N LYS A 32 6.43 -8.00 -1.00
CA LYS A 32 5.65 -7.09 -0.13
C LYS A 32 4.36 -7.71 0.40
N SER A 33 3.54 -8.29 -0.48
CA SER A 33 2.27 -8.90 -0.09
C SER A 33 2.45 -10.14 0.79
N THR A 34 3.58 -10.84 0.64
CA THR A 34 3.93 -12.00 1.49
C THR A 34 4.29 -11.51 2.89
N ILE A 35 5.13 -10.48 3.01
CA ILE A 35 5.45 -9.87 4.31
C ILE A 35 4.20 -9.29 4.96
N ALA A 36 3.36 -8.55 4.22
CA ALA A 36 2.13 -7.97 4.75
C ALA A 36 1.18 -9.03 5.35
N ARG A 37 1.00 -10.16 4.65
CA ARG A 37 0.21 -11.30 5.16
C ARG A 37 0.83 -11.91 6.41
N HIS A 38 2.14 -12.13 6.40
CA HIS A 38 2.84 -12.68 7.56
C HIS A 38 2.75 -11.75 8.78
N LEU A 39 2.88 -10.44 8.59
CA LEU A 39 2.72 -9.45 9.66
C LEU A 39 1.33 -9.50 10.28
N ARG A 40 0.27 -9.56 9.46
CA ARG A 40 -1.11 -9.72 9.95
C ARG A 40 -1.24 -10.96 10.85
N ASP A 41 -0.64 -12.07 10.44
CA ASP A 41 -0.73 -13.33 11.19
C ASP A 41 0.10 -13.26 12.50
N CYS A 42 1.26 -12.59 12.49
CA CYS A 42 2.12 -12.41 13.68
C CYS A 42 1.58 -11.39 14.69
N LEU A 43 0.79 -10.41 14.25
CA LEU A 43 0.28 -9.33 15.11
C LEU A 43 -1.03 -9.69 15.84
N GLN A 44 -1.47 -10.95 15.79
CA GLN A 44 -2.58 -11.41 16.62
C GLN A 44 -2.28 -11.16 18.11
N PRO A 45 -3.25 -10.69 18.92
CA PRO A 45 -4.69 -10.59 18.61
C PRO A 45 -5.14 -9.21 18.05
N LEU A 46 -4.23 -8.34 17.61
CA LEU A 46 -4.62 -7.04 17.07
C LEU A 46 -5.48 -7.20 15.81
N SER A 47 -6.44 -6.27 15.62
CA SER A 47 -7.19 -6.17 14.37
C SER A 47 -6.32 -5.53 13.30
N VAL A 48 -5.95 -6.31 12.29
CA VAL A 48 -5.09 -5.84 11.19
C VAL A 48 -5.84 -5.90 9.86
N CYS A 49 -6.01 -4.73 9.25
CA CYS A 49 -6.59 -4.59 7.91
C CYS A 49 -5.47 -4.46 6.86
N LEU A 50 -5.56 -5.24 5.77
CA LEU A 50 -4.62 -5.16 4.65
C LEU A 50 -5.23 -4.35 3.51
N ILE A 51 -4.59 -3.23 3.17
CA ILE A 51 -4.99 -2.35 2.07
C ILE A 51 -4.03 -2.57 0.89
N ASN A 52 -4.54 -3.05 -0.24
CA ASN A 52 -3.75 -3.14 -1.46
C ASN A 52 -3.86 -1.84 -2.26
N GLN A 53 -2.75 -1.10 -2.37
CA GLN A 53 -2.66 0.15 -3.12
C GLN A 53 -3.02 -0.02 -4.61
N ASP A 54 -2.76 -1.20 -5.19
CA ASP A 54 -3.03 -1.47 -6.61
C ASP A 54 -4.54 -1.35 -6.95
N ARG A 55 -5.42 -1.45 -5.94
CA ARG A 55 -6.87 -1.25 -6.12
C ARG A 55 -7.25 0.18 -6.48
N PHE A 56 -6.35 1.13 -6.27
CA PHE A 56 -6.58 2.55 -6.50
C PHE A 56 -5.91 3.05 -7.79
N PHE A 57 -5.37 2.15 -8.62
CA PHE A 57 -4.93 2.53 -9.96
C PHE A 57 -6.11 3.04 -10.79
N LYS A 58 -5.86 4.11 -11.54
CA LYS A 58 -6.79 4.62 -12.55
C LYS A 58 -7.01 3.56 -13.64
N PRO A 59 -8.17 3.56 -14.33
CA PRO A 59 -8.32 2.74 -15.52
C PRO A 59 -7.29 3.16 -16.59
N PRO A 60 -6.85 2.25 -17.49
CA PRO A 60 -5.83 2.55 -18.49
C PRO A 60 -6.10 3.80 -19.34
N ALA A 61 -7.37 4.13 -19.58
CA ALA A 61 -7.78 5.31 -20.36
C ALA A 61 -7.48 6.66 -19.66
N GLU A 62 -7.31 6.66 -18.34
CA GLU A 62 -7.04 7.86 -17.52
C GLU A 62 -5.60 7.91 -16.98
N MET A 63 -4.81 6.87 -17.25
CA MET A 63 -3.43 6.80 -16.78
C MET A 63 -2.50 7.68 -17.62
N PRO A 64 -1.44 8.24 -17.01
CA PRO A 64 -0.32 8.73 -17.79
C PRO A 64 0.27 7.58 -18.63
N THR A 65 0.83 7.91 -19.78
CA THR A 65 1.46 6.94 -20.67
C THR A 65 2.95 7.19 -20.83
N TYR A 66 3.72 6.13 -21.06
CA TYR A 66 5.09 6.20 -21.54
C TYR A 66 5.20 5.47 -22.89
N PHE A 67 6.17 5.84 -23.72
CA PHE A 67 6.43 5.11 -24.96
C PHE A 67 7.22 3.83 -24.67
N SER A 68 6.64 2.67 -24.96
CA SER A 68 7.31 1.38 -24.80
C SER A 68 8.11 1.04 -26.05
N ALA A 69 9.44 1.11 -25.98
CA ALA A 69 10.30 0.70 -27.09
C ALA A 69 10.15 -0.80 -27.44
N TYR A 70 9.77 -1.63 -26.47
CA TYR A 70 9.53 -3.06 -26.68
C TYR A 70 8.23 -3.33 -27.46
N HIS A 71 7.17 -2.56 -27.19
CA HIS A 71 5.87 -2.73 -27.88
C HIS A 71 5.70 -1.81 -29.10
N GLY A 72 6.50 -0.75 -29.23
CA GLY A 72 6.39 0.23 -30.32
C GLY A 72 5.20 1.19 -30.20
N GLU A 73 4.57 1.27 -29.02
CA GLU A 73 3.36 2.05 -28.78
C GLU A 73 3.34 2.65 -27.36
N PRO A 74 2.56 3.72 -27.12
CA PRO A 74 2.29 4.21 -25.77
C PRO A 74 1.61 3.15 -24.90
N ARG A 75 2.07 2.99 -23.66
CA ARG A 75 1.50 2.09 -22.66
C ARG A 75 1.21 2.85 -21.35
N PRO A 76 0.22 2.41 -20.56
CA PRO A 76 -0.04 2.98 -19.24
C PRO A 76 1.20 2.90 -18.34
N ASP A 77 1.50 3.99 -17.64
CA ASP A 77 2.63 4.10 -16.72
C ASP A 77 2.19 3.99 -15.26
N PHE A 78 2.38 2.80 -14.70
CA PHE A 78 2.04 2.49 -13.31
C PHE A 78 3.07 3.02 -12.29
N ASN A 79 4.19 3.59 -12.74
CA ASN A 79 5.28 4.04 -11.86
C ASN A 79 5.18 5.52 -11.50
N ARG A 80 4.19 6.24 -12.03
CA ARG A 80 4.03 7.66 -11.75
C ARG A 80 3.04 7.91 -10.61
N PRO A 81 3.27 8.93 -9.76
CA PRO A 81 2.36 9.28 -8.68
C PRO A 81 0.92 9.62 -9.15
N ASP A 82 0.78 10.17 -10.35
CA ASP A 82 -0.51 10.56 -10.95
C ASP A 82 -1.28 9.39 -11.59
N SER A 83 -0.79 8.15 -11.49
CA SER A 83 -1.48 6.93 -11.95
C SER A 83 -2.54 6.39 -10.98
N LEU A 84 -2.63 6.95 -9.76
CA LEU A 84 -3.53 6.51 -8.69
C LEU A 84 -4.66 7.53 -8.45
N TYR A 85 -5.82 7.06 -8.03
CA TYR A 85 -6.85 7.87 -7.38
C TYR A 85 -6.48 8.11 -5.91
N THR A 86 -5.44 8.91 -5.68
CA THR A 86 -4.86 9.17 -4.35
C THR A 86 -5.88 9.69 -3.33
N ASP A 87 -6.79 10.57 -3.74
CA ASP A 87 -7.82 11.10 -2.84
C ASP A 87 -8.80 10.02 -2.39
N ALA A 88 -9.20 9.11 -3.31
CA ALA A 88 -10.06 7.98 -2.99
C ALA A 88 -9.36 6.98 -2.07
N MET A 89 -8.06 6.74 -2.28
CA MET A 89 -7.25 5.91 -1.39
C MET A 89 -7.22 6.48 0.04
N PHE A 90 -6.92 7.77 0.18
CA PHE A 90 -6.90 8.39 1.50
C PHE A 90 -8.29 8.47 2.15
N ALA A 91 -9.35 8.70 1.36
CA ALA A 91 -10.71 8.65 1.86
C ALA A 91 -11.06 7.25 2.40
N HIS A 92 -10.66 6.19 1.70
CA HIS A 92 -10.83 4.81 2.18
C HIS A 92 -10.08 4.57 3.49
N CYS A 93 -8.81 4.96 3.58
CA CYS A 93 -8.01 4.78 4.80
C CYS A 93 -8.60 5.52 6.01
N ARG A 94 -9.16 6.72 5.83
CA ARG A 94 -9.79 7.50 6.91
C ARG A 94 -11.14 6.96 7.38
N ALA A 95 -11.78 6.09 6.59
CA ALA A 95 -13.09 5.53 6.89
C ALA A 95 -13.03 4.15 7.56
N LEU A 96 -11.83 3.61 7.76
CA LEU A 96 -11.58 2.40 8.56
C LEU A 96 -11.70 2.71 10.05
#